data_AF-A0A535GH90-F1
#
_entry.id   AF-A0A535GH90-F1
#
_cell.length_a   1.000
_cell.length_b   1.000
_cell.length_c   1.000
_cell.angle_alpha   90.00
_cell.angle_beta   90.00
_cell.angle_gamma   90.00
#
_symmetry.space_group_name_H-M   'P 1'
#
loop_
_entity.id
_entity.type
_entity.pdbx_description
1 polymer ?
#
loop_
_entity_poly.entity_id
_entity_poly.type
_entity_poly.pdbx_seq_one_letter_code
_entity_poly.pdbx_strand_id
1 'polypeptide(L)'
;MQVVQDNLKQVGIELKPDNLDSQAYFDKLFTGNFQLAYGSVNTSPGPNPYYELRNTLHSATTAAIGQTAAGNYGRYKNPAVDTLFDQFGATTDSGKQHDLIKQVETAMLEDVPVIPVTEGVAWYQYSTKDFAGWPTKDDPFSAPAPWNLPDWEVTLLHLYKKS
;
A
#
# COMPACT_ATOMS: atom_id res chain seq x y z
N MET A 1 -4.59 -15.61 8.40
CA MET A 1 -3.64 -15.48 9.52
C MET A 1 -3.19 -16.79 10.16
N GLN A 2 -3.88 -17.93 9.99
CA GLN A 2 -3.46 -19.20 10.61
C GLN A 2 -2.01 -19.60 10.28
N VAL A 3 -1.63 -19.59 8.99
CA VAL A 3 -0.27 -19.93 8.54
C VAL A 3 0.80 -19.05 9.20
N VAL A 4 0.54 -17.74 9.33
CA VAL A 4 1.46 -16.80 9.98
C VAL A 4 1.62 -17.13 11.47
N GLN A 5 0.53 -17.48 12.16
CA GLN A 5 0.58 -17.91 13.56
C GLN A 5 1.41 -19.19 13.73
N ASP A 6 1.17 -20.19 12.88
CA ASP A 6 1.86 -21.48 12.96
C ASP A 6 3.37 -21.34 12.72
N ASN A 7 3.77 -20.48 11.78
CA ASN A 7 5.18 -20.22 11.48
C ASN A 7 5.86 -19.41 12.60
N LEU A 8 5.22 -18.36 13.11
CA LEU A 8 5.81 -17.53 14.18
C LEU A 8 5.90 -18.30 15.50
N LYS A 9 4.96 -19.21 15.78
CA LYS A 9 5.02 -20.09 16.94
C LYS A 9 6.25 -21.01 16.91
N GLN A 10 6.67 -21.49 15.74
CA GLN A 10 7.87 -22.34 15.61
C GLN A 10 9.16 -21.62 16.01
N VAL A 11 9.18 -20.29 15.93
CA VAL A 11 10.31 -19.44 16.35
C VAL A 11 10.07 -18.76 17.71
N GLY A 12 9.04 -19.20 18.46
CA GLY A 12 8.78 -18.72 19.82
C GLY A 12 7.97 -17.43 19.92
N ILE A 13 7.36 -16.95 18.83
CA ILE A 13 6.50 -15.77 18.82
C ILE A 13 5.03 -16.21 18.87
N GLU A 14 4.37 -15.99 20.00
CA GLU A 14 2.93 -16.26 20.15
C GLU A 14 2.11 -15.11 19.54
N LEU A 15 1.24 -15.43 18.59
CA LEU A 15 0.24 -14.51 18.06
C LEU A 15 -1.15 -14.84 18.60
N LYS A 16 -1.84 -13.83 19.16
CA LYS A 16 -3.23 -13.92 19.60
C LYS A 16 -4.10 -13.09 18.66
N PRO A 17 -4.92 -13.71 17.80
CA PRO A 17 -5.78 -12.96 16.88
C PRO A 17 -6.79 -12.10 17.63
N ASP A 18 -6.93 -10.86 17.19
CA ASP A 18 -8.02 -9.97 17.58
C ASP A 18 -9.03 -9.90 16.42
N ASN A 19 -10.21 -10.50 16.61
CA ASN A 19 -11.23 -10.61 15.57
C ASN A 19 -12.08 -9.34 15.52
N LEU A 20 -11.49 -8.27 14.99
CA LEU A 20 -12.13 -6.98 14.81
C LEU A 20 -13.00 -6.96 13.55
N ASP A 21 -14.07 -6.17 13.58
CA ASP A 21 -14.70 -5.74 12.35
C ASP A 21 -13.79 -4.78 11.56
N SER A 22 -14.12 -4.53 10.29
CA SER A 22 -13.30 -3.70 9.41
C SER A 22 -13.07 -2.28 9.94
N GLN A 23 -14.09 -1.66 10.56
CA GLN A 23 -13.98 -0.28 11.04
C GLN A 23 -13.02 -0.23 12.24
N ALA A 24 -13.21 -1.10 13.22
CA ALA A 24 -12.35 -1.19 14.39
C ALA A 24 -10.90 -1.56 14.02
N TYR A 25 -10.71 -2.42 13.01
CA TYR A 25 -9.39 -2.75 12.46
C TYR A 25 -8.70 -1.50 11.89
N PHE A 26 -9.37 -0.76 11.01
CA PHE A 26 -8.79 0.43 10.39
C PHE A 26 -8.55 1.55 11.40
N ASP A 27 -9.44 1.74 12.37
CA ASP A 27 -9.25 2.72 13.43
C ASP A 27 -7.96 2.43 14.21
N LYS A 28 -7.73 1.17 14.61
CA LYS A 28 -6.48 0.77 15.29
C LYS A 28 -5.26 0.90 14.39
N LEU A 29 -5.35 0.47 13.13
CA LEU A 29 -4.25 0.57 12.16
C LEU A 29 -3.84 2.03 11.94
N PHE A 30 -4.80 2.90 11.66
CA PHE A 30 -4.55 4.29 11.33
C PHE A 30 -4.13 5.12 12.53
N THR A 31 -4.54 4.76 13.74
CA THR A 31 -4.09 5.41 14.98
C THR A 31 -2.80 4.82 15.56
N GLY A 32 -2.31 3.70 15.02
CA GLY A 32 -1.09 3.04 15.53
C GLY A 32 -1.31 2.25 16.82
N ASN A 33 -2.56 1.86 17.11
CA ASN A 33 -2.96 1.12 18.30
C ASN A 33 -2.99 -0.40 18.02
N PHE A 34 -1.88 -0.94 17.51
CA PHE A 34 -1.72 -2.35 17.18
C PHE A 34 -0.30 -2.84 17.50
N GLN A 35 -0.11 -4.16 17.60
CA GLN A 35 1.22 -4.78 17.74
C GLN A 35 1.69 -5.38 16.41
N LEU A 36 0.80 -6.13 15.76
CA LEU A 36 0.97 -6.67 14.42
C LEU A 36 -0.35 -6.50 13.67
N ALA A 37 -0.28 -5.94 12.48
CA ALA A 37 -1.41 -5.86 11.57
C ALA A 37 -1.03 -6.57 10.27
N TYR A 38 -2.00 -7.28 9.69
CA TYR A 38 -1.83 -7.95 8.41
C TYR A 38 -2.97 -7.55 7.48
N GLY A 39 -2.61 -7.02 6.32
CA GLY A 39 -3.55 -6.63 5.29
C GLY A 39 -2.83 -5.84 4.20
N SER A 40 -3.55 -5.58 3.11
CA SER A 40 -3.08 -4.64 2.10
C SER A 40 -3.07 -3.25 2.73
N VAL A 41 -1.89 -2.73 3.05
CA VAL A 41 -1.73 -1.33 3.42
C VAL A 41 -1.90 -0.49 2.15
N ASN A 42 -2.54 0.67 2.30
CA ASN A 42 -2.83 1.62 1.22
C ASN A 42 -1.62 1.76 0.27
N THR A 43 -1.68 1.09 -0.88
CA THR A 43 -0.66 1.24 -1.91
C THR A 43 -1.05 2.49 -2.65
N SER A 44 -0.33 3.59 -2.43
CA SER A 44 -0.42 4.76 -3.30
C SER A 44 0.18 4.31 -4.64
N PRO A 45 -0.64 3.90 -5.62
CA PRO A 45 -0.10 3.28 -6.82
C PRO A 45 0.58 4.37 -7.63
N GLY A 46 1.65 4.00 -8.33
CA GLY A 46 2.39 4.94 -9.14
C GLY A 46 3.26 4.24 -10.17
N PRO A 47 3.81 5.00 -11.12
CA PRO A 47 4.61 4.45 -12.22
C PRO A 47 5.91 3.77 -11.79
N ASN A 48 6.33 3.91 -10.52
CA ASN A 48 7.57 3.32 -10.01
C ASN A 48 7.50 3.11 -8.47
N PRO A 49 8.46 2.38 -7.86
CA PRO A 49 8.43 2.01 -6.44
C PRO A 49 8.43 3.17 -5.44
N TYR A 50 8.85 4.38 -5.86
CA TYR A 50 8.88 5.56 -4.98
C TYR A 50 7.53 5.80 -4.30
N TYR A 51 6.42 5.62 -5.01
CA TYR A 51 5.10 5.97 -4.49
C TYR A 51 4.70 5.08 -3.32
N GLU A 52 4.85 3.77 -3.46
CA GLU A 52 4.54 2.80 -2.40
C GLU A 52 5.55 2.90 -1.24
N LEU A 53 6.84 2.94 -1.56
CA LEU A 53 7.90 3.02 -0.55
C LEU A 53 7.82 4.32 0.24
N ARG A 54 7.58 5.46 -0.41
CA ARG A 54 7.41 6.75 0.28
C ARG A 54 6.19 6.75 1.18
N ASN A 55 5.06 6.20 0.71
CA ASN A 55 3.86 6.08 1.55
C ASN A 55 4.11 5.22 2.79
N THR A 56 4.99 4.23 2.69
CA THR A 56 5.25 3.28 3.78
C THR A 56 6.37 3.73 4.72
N LEU A 57 7.39 4.43 4.20
CA LEU A 57 8.66 4.65 4.90
C LEU A 57 8.95 6.11 5.24
N HIS A 58 8.32 7.08 4.57
CA HIS A 58 8.59 8.49 4.85
C HIS A 58 7.83 8.96 6.09
N SER A 59 8.52 9.62 7.01
CA SER A 59 7.98 10.10 8.28
C SER A 59 6.86 11.15 8.14
N ALA A 60 6.78 11.84 7.00
CA ALA A 60 5.71 12.80 6.72
C ALA A 60 4.33 12.13 6.48
N THR A 61 4.30 10.82 6.26
CA THR A 61 3.06 10.06 6.03
C THR A 61 2.52 9.39 7.31
N THR A 62 3.31 9.41 8.39
CA THR A 62 2.88 8.94 9.70
C THR A 62 2.35 10.08 10.57
N ALA A 63 1.70 9.71 11.68
CA ALA A 63 1.32 10.60 12.77
C ALA A 63 1.87 10.09 14.11
N ALA A 64 1.62 10.83 15.19
CA ALA A 64 1.87 10.33 16.55
C ALA A 64 0.91 9.18 16.89
N ILE A 65 1.28 8.33 17.84
CA ILE A 65 0.39 7.27 18.34
C ILE A 65 -0.90 7.90 18.89
N GLY A 66 -2.05 7.33 18.54
CA GLY A 66 -3.38 7.87 18.84
C GLY A 66 -3.90 8.89 17.82
N GLN A 67 -3.07 9.32 16.86
CA GLN A 67 -3.47 10.19 15.76
C GLN A 67 -3.53 9.42 14.44
N THR A 68 -4.46 9.81 13.57
CA THR A 68 -4.66 9.18 12.26
C THR A 68 -3.48 9.50 11.34
N ALA A 69 -2.84 8.46 10.81
CA ALA A 69 -1.83 8.56 9.76
C ALA A 69 -2.43 8.28 8.38
N ALA A 70 -1.84 8.88 7.35
CA ALA A 70 -2.25 8.66 5.96
C ALA A 70 -1.61 7.40 5.34
N GLY A 71 -0.39 7.06 5.78
CA GLY A 71 0.36 5.87 5.39
C GLY A 71 1.18 5.37 6.58
N ASN A 72 2.42 4.94 6.35
CA ASN A 72 3.44 4.55 7.33
C ASN A 72 2.85 4.13 8.68
N TYR A 73 2.03 3.08 8.64
CA TYR A 73 1.22 2.67 9.78
C TYR A 73 2.08 2.14 10.92
N GLY A 74 3.28 1.63 10.59
CA GLY A 74 4.30 1.17 11.55
C GLY A 74 5.04 2.28 12.30
N ARG A 75 4.76 3.57 11.99
CA ARG A 75 5.37 4.74 12.68
C ARG A 75 6.88 4.84 12.50
N TYR A 76 7.40 4.27 11.42
CA TYR A 76 8.81 4.31 11.12
C TYR A 76 9.29 5.75 10.90
N LYS A 77 10.43 6.10 11.47
CA LYS A 77 11.03 7.43 11.34
C LYS A 77 12.54 7.28 11.21
N ASN A 78 13.06 7.62 10.03
CA ASN A 78 14.49 7.65 9.76
C ASN A 78 14.81 8.89 8.92
N PRO A 79 15.47 9.93 9.49
CA PRO A 79 15.78 11.16 8.76
C PRO A 79 16.63 10.96 7.51
N ALA A 80 17.47 9.91 7.47
CA ALA A 80 18.25 9.59 6.29
C ALA A 80 17.34 9.09 5.15
N VAL A 81 16.37 8.23 5.47
CA VAL A 81 15.37 7.75 4.50
C VAL A 81 14.47 8.88 4.01
N ASP A 82 14.04 9.78 4.91
CA ASP A 82 13.28 10.98 4.51
C ASP A 82 14.07 11.83 3.50
N THR A 83 15.35 12.06 3.77
CA THR A 83 16.24 12.82 2.89
C THR A 83 16.38 12.17 1.51
N LEU A 84 16.44 10.84 1.42
CA LEU A 84 16.50 10.13 0.15
C LEU A 84 15.23 10.34 -0.69
N PHE A 85 14.05 10.28 -0.07
CA PHE A 85 12.79 10.55 -0.76
C PHE A 85 12.67 12.02 -1.22
N ASP A 86 13.09 12.97 -0.38
CA ASP A 86 13.10 14.39 -0.75
C ASP A 86 14.04 14.66 -1.94
N GLN A 87 15.21 14.03 -1.96
CA GLN A 87 16.14 14.11 -3.09
C GLN A 87 15.60 13.46 -4.36
N PHE A 88 14.84 12.36 -4.23
CA PHE A 88 14.20 11.71 -5.37
C PHE A 88 13.15 12.63 -6.00
N GLY A 89 12.30 13.25 -5.19
CA GLY A 89 11.28 14.20 -5.65
C GLY A 89 11.86 15.48 -6.26
N ALA A 90 13.10 15.84 -5.90
CA ALA A 90 13.79 17.03 -6.40
C ALA A 90 14.61 16.81 -7.68
N THR A 91 14.59 15.61 -8.29
CA THR A 91 15.38 15.30 -9.49
C THR A 91 14.58 14.60 -10.57
N THR A 92 14.94 14.86 -11.83
CA THR A 92 14.40 14.19 -13.02
C THR A 92 15.41 13.25 -13.69
N ASP A 93 16.62 13.12 -13.12
CA ASP A 93 17.64 12.19 -13.61
C ASP A 93 17.29 10.76 -13.18
N SER A 94 17.01 9.90 -14.15
CA SER A 94 16.62 8.51 -13.90
C SER A 94 17.71 7.67 -13.23
N GLY A 95 18.99 7.91 -13.55
CA GLY A 95 20.11 7.21 -12.92
C GLY A 95 20.21 7.56 -11.44
N LYS A 96 20.09 8.85 -11.12
CA LYS A 96 20.05 9.33 -9.73
C LYS A 96 18.83 8.81 -8.98
N GLN A 97 17.65 8.80 -9.60
CA GLN A 97 16.44 8.23 -9.01
C GLN A 97 16.62 6.75 -8.64
N HIS A 98 17.22 5.95 -9.51
CA HIS A 98 17.53 4.55 -9.22
C HIS A 98 18.49 4.39 -8.04
N ASP A 99 19.56 5.17 -7.98
CA ASP A 99 20.53 5.07 -6.89
C ASP A 99 19.98 5.53 -5.54
N LEU A 100 19.04 6.48 -5.53
CA LEU A 100 18.32 6.88 -4.33
C LEU A 100 17.38 5.77 -3.82
N ILE A 101 16.62 5.13 -4.72
CA ILE A 101 15.72 4.03 -4.33
C ILE A 101 16.50 2.82 -3.82
N LYS A 102 17.65 2.47 -4.41
CA LYS A 102 18.51 1.39 -3.87
C LYS A 102 18.94 1.64 -2.42
N GLN A 103 19.22 2.90 -2.06
CA GLN A 103 19.56 3.27 -0.69
C GLN A 103 18.36 3.16 0.26
N VAL A 104 17.16 3.53 -0.22
CA VAL A 104 15.90 3.33 0.53
C VAL A 104 15.65 1.84 0.77
N GLU A 105 15.81 1.00 -0.25
CA GLU A 105 15.66 -0.46 -0.14
C GLU A 105 16.69 -1.06 0.82
N THR A 106 17.93 -0.56 0.80
CA THR A 106 18.97 -0.98 1.75
C THR A 106 18.54 -0.68 3.19
N ALA A 107 18.09 0.54 3.47
CA ALA A 107 17.60 0.91 4.81
C ALA A 107 16.37 0.08 5.22
N MET A 108 15.46 -0.23 4.29
CA MET A 108 14.31 -1.09 4.54
C MET A 108 14.73 -2.52 4.93
N LEU A 109 15.78 -3.07 4.31
CA LEU A 109 16.31 -4.39 4.64
C LEU A 109 17.05 -4.43 5.98
N GLU A 110 17.73 -3.34 6.33
CA GLU A 110 18.46 -3.20 7.60
C GLU A 110 17.52 -2.98 8.79
N ASP A 111 16.53 -2.09 8.63
CA ASP A 111 15.65 -1.67 9.72
C ASP A 111 14.37 -2.54 9.84
N VAL A 112 14.00 -3.25 8.76
CA VAL A 112 12.79 -4.09 8.65
C VAL A 112 11.51 -3.39 9.19
N PRO A 113 11.17 -2.18 8.71
CA PRO A 113 10.03 -1.41 9.21
C PRO A 113 8.66 -2.00 8.82
N VAL A 114 8.66 -2.87 7.81
CA VAL A 114 7.51 -3.65 7.35
C VAL A 114 8.03 -4.99 6.84
N ILE A 115 7.19 -6.03 6.88
CA ILE A 115 7.53 -7.37 6.39
C ILE A 115 6.65 -7.65 5.16
N PRO A 116 7.16 -7.49 3.93
CA PRO A 116 6.43 -7.87 2.72
C PRO A 116 6.20 -9.39 2.70
N VAL A 117 4.97 -9.82 2.39
CA VAL A 117 4.59 -11.26 2.37
C VAL A 117 4.13 -11.71 0.99
N THR A 118 3.29 -10.91 0.33
CA THR A 118 2.73 -11.21 -0.99
C THR A 118 2.56 -9.95 -1.81
N GLU A 119 2.70 -10.05 -3.12
CA GLU A 119 2.16 -9.04 -4.03
C GLU A 119 0.65 -9.25 -4.19
N GLY A 120 -0.13 -8.18 -3.97
CA GLY A 120 -1.57 -8.18 -4.17
C GLY A 120 -1.94 -8.12 -5.65
N VAL A 121 -3.17 -8.51 -5.98
CA VAL A 121 -3.74 -8.29 -7.32
C VAL A 121 -4.79 -7.18 -7.26
N ALA A 122 -4.93 -6.45 -8.37
CA ALA A 122 -6.03 -5.51 -8.56
C ALA A 122 -7.34 -6.30 -8.75
N TRP A 123 -8.07 -6.53 -7.65
CA TRP A 123 -9.35 -7.23 -7.69
C TRP A 123 -10.37 -6.47 -8.53
N TYR A 124 -10.76 -7.08 -9.65
CA TYR A 124 -11.67 -6.51 -10.61
C TYR A 124 -12.58 -7.58 -11.19
N GLN A 125 -13.89 -7.43 -10.96
CA GLN A 125 -14.93 -8.23 -11.56
C GLN A 125 -16.03 -7.30 -12.06
N TYR A 126 -16.63 -7.64 -13.19
CA TYR A 126 -17.69 -6.83 -13.79
C TYR A 126 -18.79 -7.72 -14.37
N SER A 127 -20.00 -7.17 -14.44
CA SER A 127 -21.15 -7.83 -15.05
C SER A 127 -21.45 -7.18 -16.39
N THR A 128 -21.50 -8.00 -17.42
CA THR A 128 -21.96 -7.60 -18.76
C THR A 128 -23.45 -7.84 -18.93
N LYS A 129 -24.25 -8.01 -17.86
CA LYS A 129 -25.71 -8.21 -17.96
C LYS A 129 -26.41 -6.96 -18.48
N ASP A 130 -26.16 -5.82 -17.84
CA ASP A 130 -26.87 -4.56 -18.12
C ASP A 130 -25.93 -3.46 -18.66
N PHE A 131 -24.61 -3.59 -18.47
CA PHE A 131 -23.62 -2.57 -18.83
C PHE A 131 -22.51 -3.13 -19.71
N ALA A 132 -21.95 -2.27 -20.55
CA ALA A 132 -20.75 -2.49 -21.37
C ALA A 132 -19.79 -1.30 -21.23
N GLY A 133 -18.67 -1.30 -21.96
CA GLY A 133 -17.61 -0.28 -21.84
C GLY A 133 -16.61 -0.54 -20.71
N TRP A 134 -16.59 -1.76 -20.19
CA TRP A 134 -15.66 -2.18 -19.14
C TRP A 134 -14.21 -2.24 -19.67
N PRO A 135 -13.21 -1.78 -18.89
CA PRO A 135 -11.80 -2.04 -19.18
C PRO A 135 -11.56 -3.55 -19.32
N THR A 136 -10.82 -3.94 -20.36
CA THR A 136 -10.46 -5.34 -20.58
C THR A 136 -8.97 -5.45 -20.84
N LYS A 137 -8.48 -6.69 -20.95
CA LYS A 137 -7.09 -6.92 -21.36
C LYS A 137 -6.79 -6.36 -22.76
N ASP A 138 -7.76 -6.42 -23.66
CA ASP A 138 -7.62 -5.96 -25.05
C ASP A 138 -7.87 -4.45 -25.20
N ASP A 139 -8.50 -3.83 -24.21
CA ASP A 139 -8.75 -2.39 -24.13
C ASP A 139 -8.51 -1.87 -22.69
N PRO A 140 -7.23 -1.74 -22.25
CA PRO A 140 -6.86 -1.44 -20.87
C PRO A 140 -6.73 0.07 -20.62
N PHE A 141 -7.78 0.83 -20.88
CA PHE A 141 -7.76 2.30 -20.78
C PHE A 141 -7.74 2.86 -19.34
N SER A 142 -7.93 2.01 -18.32
CA SER A 142 -7.82 2.37 -16.90
C SER A 142 -7.38 1.17 -16.05
N ALA A 143 -6.84 1.41 -14.86
CA ALA A 143 -6.65 0.40 -13.82
C ALA A 143 -7.98 0.19 -13.07
N PRO A 144 -8.69 -0.93 -13.29
CA PRO A 144 -10.14 -0.98 -13.16
C PRO A 144 -10.66 -1.39 -11.78
N ALA A 145 -9.76 -1.57 -10.80
CA ALA A 145 -10.18 -1.92 -9.46
C ALA A 145 -11.06 -0.80 -8.87
N PRO A 146 -12.21 -1.11 -8.24
CA PRO A 146 -13.21 -0.11 -7.86
C PRO A 146 -12.74 0.85 -6.76
N TRP A 147 -11.65 0.52 -6.07
CA TRP A 147 -11.01 1.34 -5.04
C TRP A 147 -9.87 2.22 -5.59
N ASN A 148 -9.50 2.08 -6.86
CA ASN A 148 -8.35 2.75 -7.43
C ASN A 148 -8.69 4.18 -7.87
N LEU A 149 -8.07 5.16 -7.22
CA LEU A 149 -8.24 6.58 -7.52
C LEU A 149 -7.07 7.08 -8.40
N PRO A 150 -7.32 7.90 -9.43
CA PRO A 150 -8.62 8.42 -9.89
C PRO A 150 -9.31 7.51 -10.95
N ASP A 151 -8.74 6.36 -11.29
CA ASP A 151 -9.15 5.53 -12.43
C ASP A 151 -10.58 4.95 -12.35
N TRP A 152 -11.13 4.81 -11.15
CA TRP A 152 -12.54 4.49 -10.96
C TRP A 152 -13.49 5.48 -11.68
N GLU A 153 -13.18 6.78 -11.70
CA GLU A 153 -13.96 7.79 -12.42
C GLU A 153 -13.84 7.60 -13.93
N VAL A 154 -12.60 7.43 -14.41
CA VAL A 154 -12.33 7.14 -15.84
C VAL A 154 -13.14 5.92 -16.27
N THR A 155 -13.13 4.86 -15.46
CA THR A 155 -13.92 3.64 -15.72
C THR A 155 -15.41 3.96 -15.83
N LEU A 156 -15.98 4.66 -14.85
CA LEU A 156 -17.41 5.01 -14.81
C LEU A 156 -17.85 5.86 -16.01
N LEU A 157 -17.00 6.77 -16.50
CA LEU A 157 -17.28 7.62 -17.66
C LEU A 157 -17.33 6.84 -18.98
N HIS A 158 -16.75 5.64 -19.05
CA HIS A 158 -16.77 4.77 -20.22
C HIS A 158 -17.91 3.75 -20.19
N LEU A 159 -18.53 3.51 -19.02
CA LEU A 159 -19.62 2.57 -18.90
C LEU A 159 -20.90 3.11 -19.54
N TYR A 160 -21.62 2.25 -20.23
CA TYR A 160 -22.94 2.56 -20.78
C TYR A 160 -23.90 1.39 -20.59
N LYS A 161 -25.18 1.74 -20.40
CA LYS A 161 -26.27 0.76 -20.31
C LYS A 161 -26.51 0.15 -21.68
N LYS A 162 -26.62 -1.17 -21.76
CA LYS A 162 -27.02 -1.88 -22.98
C LYS A 162 -28.53 -1.69 -23.17
N SER A 163 -28.94 -1.37 -24.41
CA SER A 163 -30.34 -1.20 -24.80
C SER A 163 -31.18 -2.44 -24.54
#